data_AF-A0A3M0Y4B7-F1
#
_entry.id   AF-A0A3M0Y4B7-F1
#
_cell.length_a   1.000
_cell.length_b   1.000
_cell.length_c   1.000
_cell.angle_alpha   90.00
_cell.angle_beta   90.00
_cell.angle_gamma   90.00
#
_symmetry.space_group_name_H-M   'P 1'
#
loop_
_entity.id
_entity.type
_entity.pdbx_description
1 polymer ?
#
loop_
_entity_poly.entity_id
_entity_poly.type
_entity_poly.pdbx_seq_one_letter_code
_entity_poly.pdbx_strand_id
1 'polypeptide(L)'
;MGESAPAQGAATADPLVIEDEALDPREPGMNYYVVDRLRPDEAVAAARYLRLHGIEAVVLPSDSPRLRLVVALRPFAPGQVSSPESKAYAARIREIGRRWKTQDGGVSDFSTMYAAKHQP
;
A
#
# COMPACT_ATOMS: atom_id res chain seq x y z
N MET A 1 -13.89 -37.75 4.82
CA MET A 1 -13.51 -37.21 3.49
C MET A 1 -14.15 -35.84 3.38
N GLY A 2 -13.37 -34.82 3.09
CA GLY A 2 -13.75 -33.41 3.13
C GLY A 2 -12.50 -32.60 3.43
N GLU A 3 -11.71 -32.36 2.39
CA GLU A 3 -10.42 -31.67 2.42
C GLU A 3 -10.53 -30.21 2.88
N SER A 4 -9.55 -29.82 3.70
CA SER A 4 -8.77 -28.58 3.64
C SER A 4 -9.48 -27.25 3.34
N ALA A 5 -9.63 -26.42 4.38
CA ALA A 5 -9.48 -24.97 4.24
C ALA A 5 -8.28 -24.55 5.10
N PRO A 6 -7.16 -24.09 4.50
CA PRO A 6 -6.00 -23.67 5.27
C PRO A 6 -6.30 -22.33 5.96
N ALA A 7 -5.68 -22.12 7.12
CA ALA A 7 -5.75 -20.92 7.91
C ALA A 7 -5.48 -19.65 7.06
N GLN A 8 -6.53 -18.91 6.70
CA GLN A 8 -6.40 -17.58 6.11
C GLN A 8 -6.53 -16.53 7.21
N GLY A 9 -5.42 -15.86 7.53
CA GLY A 9 -5.47 -14.62 8.30
C GLY A 9 -4.21 -14.21 9.02
N ALA A 10 -3.24 -15.10 9.21
CA ALA A 10 -1.88 -14.71 9.63
C ALA A 10 -1.05 -14.39 8.37
N ALA A 11 -1.50 -13.40 7.58
CA ALA A 11 -0.62 -12.76 6.61
C ALA A 11 0.43 -12.01 7.42
N THR A 12 1.56 -12.69 7.57
CA THR A 12 2.83 -12.29 8.17
C THR A 12 3.04 -10.79 8.06
N ALA A 13 3.40 -10.18 9.19
CA ALA A 13 3.62 -8.74 9.37
C ALA A 13 4.83 -8.18 8.61
N ASP A 14 5.22 -8.82 7.52
CA ASP A 14 6.30 -8.44 6.64
C ASP A 14 5.72 -7.89 5.33
N PRO A 15 6.12 -6.69 4.91
CA PRO A 15 5.62 -6.09 3.69
C PRO A 15 6.12 -6.88 2.48
N LEU A 16 5.24 -7.09 1.51
CA LEU A 16 5.64 -7.69 0.24
C LEU A 16 6.47 -6.66 -0.53
N VAL A 17 7.75 -6.94 -0.68
CA VAL A 17 8.67 -6.16 -1.50
C VAL A 17 8.78 -6.84 -2.85
N ILE A 18 8.23 -6.19 -3.86
CA ILE A 18 8.31 -6.61 -5.24
C ILE A 18 9.53 -5.92 -5.84
N GLU A 19 10.40 -6.71 -6.47
CA GLU A 19 11.57 -6.19 -7.20
C GLU A 19 11.39 -6.26 -8.71
N ASP A 20 10.53 -7.17 -9.17
CA ASP A 20 10.23 -7.39 -10.57
C ASP A 20 8.80 -6.94 -10.86
N GLU A 21 8.62 -6.01 -11.81
CA GLU A 21 7.30 -5.50 -12.20
C GLU A 21 6.39 -6.61 -12.75
N ALA A 22 6.93 -7.73 -13.26
CA ALA A 22 6.11 -8.85 -13.70
C ALA A 22 5.41 -9.58 -12.54
N LEU A 23 5.86 -9.37 -11.29
CA LEU A 23 5.25 -9.90 -10.07
C LEU A 23 4.32 -8.88 -9.39
N ASP A 24 4.00 -7.77 -10.05
CA ASP A 24 3.10 -6.77 -9.51
C ASP A 24 1.69 -7.38 -9.29
N PRO A 25 1.20 -7.44 -8.04
CA PRO A 25 -0.11 -8.01 -7.74
C PRO A 25 -1.28 -7.08 -8.14
N ARG A 26 -1.00 -5.88 -8.67
CA ARG A 26 -2.02 -4.93 -9.09
C ARG A 26 -2.71 -5.40 -10.36
N GLU A 27 -4.04 -5.49 -10.30
CA GLU A 27 -4.88 -5.72 -11.47
C GLU A 27 -4.78 -4.56 -12.49
N PRO A 28 -4.52 -4.86 -13.77
CA PRO A 28 -4.44 -3.85 -14.81
C PRO A 28 -5.80 -3.17 -15.03
N GLY A 29 -5.80 -1.85 -15.11
CA GLY A 29 -7.02 -1.06 -15.32
C GLY A 29 -7.72 -0.59 -14.03
N MET A 30 -7.34 -1.10 -12.87
CA MET A 30 -7.80 -0.63 -11.56
C MET A 30 -6.95 0.53 -11.05
N ASN A 31 -7.52 1.36 -10.16
CA ASN A 31 -6.76 2.37 -9.44
C ASN A 31 -6.30 1.84 -8.08
N TYR A 32 -5.11 2.27 -7.70
CA TYR A 32 -4.51 2.00 -6.41
C TYR A 32 -4.06 3.31 -5.76
N TYR A 33 -4.02 3.33 -4.43
CA TYR A 33 -3.45 4.46 -3.69
C TYR A 33 -1.95 4.28 -3.57
N VAL A 34 -1.19 5.10 -4.28
CA VAL A 34 0.24 5.26 -4.06
C VAL A 34 0.39 6.15 -2.84
N VAL A 35 0.84 5.56 -1.75
CA VAL A 35 0.94 6.20 -0.44
C VAL A 35 2.06 7.23 -0.44
N ASP A 36 3.27 6.80 -0.82
CA ASP A 36 4.43 7.68 -0.90
C ASP A 36 5.58 7.03 -1.69
N ARG A 37 6.63 7.80 -1.96
CA ARG A 37 7.89 7.31 -2.55
C ARG A 37 9.02 7.56 -1.57
N LEU A 38 9.51 6.49 -0.97
CA LEU A 38 10.50 6.56 0.11
C LEU A 38 11.75 5.77 -0.25
N ARG A 39 12.81 5.91 0.56
CA ARG A 39 13.98 5.02 0.46
C ARG A 39 13.56 3.57 0.71
N PRO A 40 14.26 2.56 0.18
CA PRO A 40 13.89 1.16 0.34
C PRO A 40 13.60 0.76 1.79
N ASP A 41 14.49 1.08 2.73
CA ASP A 41 14.29 0.78 4.16
C ASP A 41 13.03 1.47 4.75
N GLU A 42 12.82 2.74 4.40
CA GLU A 42 11.68 3.53 4.84
C GLU A 42 10.36 3.05 4.21
N ALA A 43 10.39 2.62 2.95
CA ALA A 43 9.24 2.09 2.24
C ALA A 43 8.78 0.76 2.85
N VAL A 44 9.74 -0.10 3.22
CA VAL A 44 9.49 -1.33 3.98
C VAL A 44 8.87 -0.99 5.33
N ALA A 45 9.43 -0.04 6.09
CA ALA A 45 8.86 0.38 7.36
C ALA A 45 7.43 0.93 7.22
N ALA A 46 7.18 1.78 6.22
CA ALA A 46 5.87 2.35 5.93
C ALA A 46 4.84 1.26 5.56
N ALA A 47 5.20 0.35 4.66
CA ALA A 47 4.34 -0.75 4.24
C ALA A 47 4.02 -1.69 5.41
N ARG A 48 5.02 -1.97 6.27
CA ARG A 48 4.84 -2.76 7.49
C ARG A 48 3.86 -2.10 8.45
N TYR A 49 4.01 -0.80 8.68
CA TYR A 49 3.13 -0.03 9.56
C TYR A 49 1.69 -0.02 9.02
N LEU A 50 1.50 0.22 7.72
CA LEU A 50 0.19 0.12 7.08
C LEU A 50 -0.46 -1.26 7.29
N ARG A 51 0.29 -2.34 7.07
CA ARG A 51 -0.22 -3.72 7.27
C ARG A 51 -0.58 -3.98 8.73
N LEU A 52 0.21 -3.50 9.68
CA LEU A 52 -0.09 -3.62 11.12
C LEU A 52 -1.42 -2.94 11.49
N HIS A 53 -1.78 -1.87 10.80
CA HIS A 53 -3.05 -1.13 10.98
C HIS A 53 -4.20 -1.63 10.08
N GLY A 54 -4.02 -2.79 9.42
CA GLY A 54 -5.02 -3.46 8.60
C GLY A 54 -5.16 -2.89 7.18
N ILE A 55 -4.16 -2.15 6.70
CA ILE A 55 -4.06 -1.67 5.33
C ILE A 55 -3.05 -2.54 4.59
N GLU A 56 -3.53 -3.37 3.66
CA GLU A 56 -2.62 -4.15 2.82
C GLU A 56 -1.83 -3.22 1.90
N ALA A 57 -0.50 -3.27 2.03
CA ALA A 57 0.43 -2.47 1.25
C ALA A 57 1.59 -3.31 0.74
N VAL A 58 2.16 -2.86 -0.39
CA VAL A 58 3.32 -3.44 -1.06
C VAL A 58 4.34 -2.36 -1.38
N VAL A 59 5.58 -2.79 -1.52
CA VAL A 59 6.70 -1.96 -1.93
C VAL A 59 7.08 -2.36 -3.35
N LEU A 60 7.05 -1.41 -4.28
CA LEU A 60 7.36 -1.60 -5.69
C LEU A 60 8.61 -0.81 -6.07
N PRO A 61 9.37 -1.22 -7.10
CA PRO A 61 10.41 -0.38 -7.65
C PRO A 61 9.80 0.92 -8.19
N SER A 62 10.54 2.01 -8.07
CA SER A 62 10.23 3.26 -8.76
C SER A 62 11.20 3.42 -9.92
N ASP A 63 10.87 4.29 -10.88
CA ASP A 63 11.78 4.73 -11.96
C ASP A 63 13.19 5.13 -11.45
N SER A 64 13.27 5.64 -10.21
CA SER A 64 14.53 5.89 -9.52
C SER A 64 14.95 4.70 -8.65
N PRO A 65 16.14 4.09 -8.85
CA PRO A 65 16.58 2.92 -8.07
C PRO A 65 16.82 3.21 -6.59
N ARG A 66 16.91 4.49 -6.22
CA ARG A 66 17.08 4.94 -4.82
C ARG A 66 15.77 5.04 -4.05
N LEU A 67 14.63 4.97 -4.74
CA LEU A 67 13.31 5.15 -4.16
C LEU A 67 12.43 3.94 -4.50
N ARG A 68 11.53 3.61 -3.59
CA ARG A 68 10.52 2.58 -3.76
C ARG A 68 9.15 3.20 -3.57
N LEU A 69 8.19 2.75 -4.35
CA LEU A 69 6.79 3.14 -4.27
C LEU A 69 6.12 2.30 -3.20
N VAL A 70 5.46 2.94 -2.24
CA VAL A 70 4.58 2.25 -1.29
C VAL A 70 3.16 2.35 -1.84
N VAL A 71 2.53 1.22 -2.13
CA VAL A 71 1.20 1.16 -2.75
C VAL A 71 0.26 0.33 -1.89
N ALA A 72 -0.93 0.87 -1.61
CA ALA A 72 -1.98 0.13 -0.93
C ALA A 72 -2.71 -0.78 -1.93
N LEU A 73 -2.83 -2.07 -1.61
CA LEU A 73 -3.34 -3.12 -2.51
C LEU A 73 -4.84 -3.13 -2.71
N ARG A 74 -5.61 -2.30 -2.01
CA ARG A 74 -7.06 -2.24 -2.22
C ARG A 74 -7.35 -1.57 -3.57
N PRO A 75 -7.83 -2.32 -4.59
CA PRO A 75 -8.20 -1.72 -5.87
C PRO A 75 -9.51 -0.93 -5.71
N PHE A 76 -9.68 0.07 -6.56
CA PHE A 76 -10.98 0.72 -6.77
C PHE A 76 -11.15 1.08 -8.23
N ALA A 77 -12.41 1.05 -8.69
CA ALA A 77 -12.73 1.25 -10.09
C ALA A 77 -12.34 2.68 -10.58
N PRO A 78 -11.98 2.82 -11.87
CA PRO A 78 -11.83 4.12 -12.50
C PRO A 78 -13.14 4.91 -12.40
N GLY A 79 -13.06 6.12 -11.83
CA GLY A 79 -14.23 6.97 -11.52
C GLY A 79 -14.71 6.88 -10.07
N GLN A 80 -14.30 5.85 -9.31
CA GLN A 80 -14.66 5.73 -7.89
C GLN A 80 -13.69 6.43 -6.94
N VAL A 81 -12.69 7.15 -7.44
CA VAL A 81 -11.78 7.96 -6.59
C VAL A 81 -12.55 8.99 -5.74
N SER A 82 -13.66 9.51 -6.26
CA SER A 82 -14.52 10.48 -5.59
C SER A 82 -15.61 9.84 -4.74
N SER A 83 -15.75 8.51 -4.78
CA SER A 83 -16.73 7.78 -3.99
C SER A 83 -16.45 7.95 -2.50
N PRO A 84 -17.49 7.95 -1.65
CA PRO A 84 -17.34 8.04 -0.21
C PRO A 84 -16.45 6.92 0.35
N GLU A 85 -16.51 5.72 -0.21
CA GLU A 85 -15.69 4.59 0.21
C GLU A 85 -14.19 4.81 -0.02
N SER A 86 -13.81 5.25 -1.23
CA SER A 86 -12.43 5.59 -1.58
C SER A 86 -11.91 6.77 -0.76
N LYS A 87 -12.75 7.79 -0.52
CA LYS A 87 -12.42 8.91 0.36
C LYS A 87 -12.21 8.47 1.81
N ALA A 88 -13.05 7.60 2.33
CA ALA A 88 -12.90 7.04 3.68
C ALA A 88 -11.62 6.21 3.80
N TYR A 89 -11.30 5.42 2.78
CA TYR A 89 -10.07 4.65 2.71
C TYR A 89 -8.83 5.57 2.67
N ALA A 90 -8.85 6.59 1.82
CA ALA A 90 -7.81 7.61 1.74
C ALA A 90 -7.63 8.35 3.08
N ALA A 91 -8.73 8.72 3.74
CA ALA A 91 -8.70 9.37 5.05
C ALA A 91 -8.07 8.47 6.11
N ARG A 92 -8.39 7.17 6.10
CA ARG A 92 -7.80 6.19 7.01
C ARG A 92 -6.29 6.05 6.80
N ILE A 93 -5.82 5.97 5.55
CA ILE A 93 -4.38 5.92 5.25
C ILE A 93 -3.68 7.17 5.79
N ARG A 94 -4.24 8.37 5.57
CA ARG A 94 -3.68 9.63 6.08
C ARG A 94 -3.68 9.72 7.59
N GLU A 95 -4.70 9.18 8.25
CA GLU A 95 -4.72 9.10 9.72
C GLU A 95 -3.58 8.22 10.25
N ILE A 96 -3.38 7.05 9.65
CA ILE A 96 -2.28 6.14 9.97
C ILE A 96 -0.94 6.82 9.71
N GLY A 97 -0.77 7.51 8.57
CA GLY A 97 0.47 8.25 8.26
C GLY A 97 0.77 9.35 9.27
N ARG A 98 -0.23 10.17 9.62
CA ARG A 98 -0.07 11.20 10.68
C ARG A 98 0.35 10.56 12.00
N ARG A 99 -0.27 9.45 12.38
CA ARG A 99 0.11 8.72 13.60
C ARG A 99 1.55 8.21 13.52
N TRP A 100 1.93 7.62 12.39
CA TRP A 100 3.28 7.14 12.15
C TRP A 100 4.32 8.24 12.37
N LYS A 101 4.13 9.40 11.72
CA LYS A 101 5.04 10.55 11.84
C LYS A 101 5.10 11.14 13.24
N THR A 102 3.96 11.26 13.92
CA THR A 102 3.88 11.95 15.21
C THR A 102 4.22 11.07 16.41
N GLN A 103 3.85 9.78 16.38
CA GLN A 103 3.93 8.87 17.54
C GLN A 103 5.01 7.79 17.39
N ASP A 104 5.23 7.30 16.17
CA ASP A 104 6.08 6.12 15.92
C ASP A 104 7.38 6.46 15.16
N GLY A 105 7.70 7.76 15.03
CA GLY A 105 8.95 8.23 14.41
C GLY A 105 9.02 8.08 12.89
N GLY A 106 7.88 7.93 12.22
CA GLY A 106 7.78 7.81 10.77
C GLY A 106 8.31 9.01 10.01
N VAL A 107 8.93 8.77 8.86
CA VAL A 107 9.50 9.84 8.02
C VAL A 107 8.47 10.60 7.20
N SER A 108 7.25 10.05 7.06
CA SER A 108 6.17 10.66 6.28
C SER A 108 4.82 10.55 6.97
N ASP A 109 3.95 11.51 6.69
CA ASP A 109 2.54 11.53 7.08
C ASP A 109 1.59 11.06 5.98
N PHE A 110 2.13 10.61 4.84
CA PHE A 110 1.38 10.15 3.66
C PHE A 110 0.46 11.21 3.04
N SER A 111 0.72 12.51 3.28
CA SER A 111 -0.05 13.59 2.66
C SER A 111 0.12 13.65 1.13
N THR A 112 1.28 13.22 0.62
CA THR A 112 1.60 13.13 -0.81
C THR A 112 0.85 12.01 -1.53
N MET A 113 0.05 11.20 -0.82
CA MET A 113 -0.69 10.07 -1.38
C MET A 113 -1.61 10.51 -2.53
N TYR A 114 -1.56 9.75 -3.63
CA TYR A 114 -2.41 9.94 -4.79
C TYR A 114 -2.96 8.61 -5.33
N ALA A 115 -4.10 8.71 -6.01
CA ALA A 115 -4.67 7.60 -6.76
C ALA A 115 -4.01 7.53 -8.14
N ALA A 116 -3.50 6.35 -8.51
CA ALA A 116 -2.97 6.11 -9.85
C ALA A 116 -3.60 4.87 -10.45
N LYS A 117 -3.96 4.95 -11.73
CA LYS A 117 -4.38 3.80 -12.51
C LYS A 117 -3.17 2.93 -12.77
N HIS A 118 -3.25 1.65 -12.42
CA HIS A 118 -2.23 0.70 -12.83
C HIS A 118 -2.42 0.35 -14.31
N GLN A 119 -1.35 0.58 -15.08
CA GLN A 119 -1.21 0.14 -16.46
C GLN A 119 0.07 -0.69 -16.49
N PRO A 120 0.00 -1.98 -16.87
CA PRO A 120 1.17 -2.82 -17.04
C PRO A 120 1.98 -2.40 -18.27
#